data_AF-A0A146FHE3-F1
#
_entry.id   AF-A0A146FHE3-F1
#
_cell.length_a   1.000
_cell.length_b   1.000
_cell.length_c   1.000
_cell.angle_alpha   90.00
_cell.angle_beta   90.00
_cell.angle_gamma   90.00
#
_symmetry.space_group_name_H-M   'P 1'
#
loop_
_entity.id
_entity.type
_entity.pdbx_description
1 polymer ?
#
loop_
_entity_poly.entity_id
_entity_poly.type
_entity_poly.pdbx_seq_one_letter_code
_entity_poly.pdbx_strand_id
1 'polypeptide(L)'
;MSTDIVPGSRQWCRIILTSGQGMLAGFRNPMSGSTEASTYVFLSRIWRTCLFWPDVFIPSAAALRAFFGYQIPTRYVPHPVNYPDDPGMGYLLMEFIDDSQMLSNTWSTHHGDEILRANLFRDLNTIFLTLARVPLPRVGSFVIDENGYLTLSNRPLSSEIQELENGSIPIDMPRDFTYSTVDSYVVALLACHDSRMQHQPNAVTDLKDGIYQITALTMMKALFPHFFQRELRRGPFILQLTDLHPSNIFVDNLESYNKIREEFMHILQEQEKMLPVKEDQIPSLSTVMEQGWKTRTFWYSLCLRSPLGIHQFFYDHIQTRFAKGHVDDGDFFRINMSYWREGAIPFLHAKVKDKEKYDAQLREAFEVEV
;
A
#
# COMPACT_ATOMS: atom_id res chain seq x y z
N MET A 1 18.94 -45.63 -4.17
CA MET A 1 18.91 -45.40 -2.72
C MET A 1 18.58 -43.93 -2.55
N SER A 2 17.32 -43.50 -2.64
CA SER A 2 16.25 -43.62 -1.63
C SER A 2 16.69 -43.14 -0.26
N THR A 3 16.44 -41.87 0.03
CA THR A 3 16.11 -41.34 1.36
C THR A 3 15.28 -40.07 1.15
N ASP A 4 13.97 -40.30 1.15
CA ASP A 4 12.88 -39.52 1.72
C ASP A 4 13.21 -38.10 2.23
N ILE A 5 12.66 -37.10 1.55
CA ILE A 5 12.46 -35.75 2.06
C ILE A 5 11.09 -35.71 2.74
N VAL A 6 11.10 -35.54 4.06
CA VAL A 6 9.93 -35.36 4.92
C VAL A 6 9.16 -34.10 4.49
N PRO A 7 7.86 -34.19 4.12
CA PRO A 7 7.05 -33.03 3.80
C PRO A 7 6.35 -32.52 5.08
N GLY A 8 6.87 -31.45 5.68
CA GLY A 8 6.33 -30.98 6.95
C GLY A 8 6.77 -29.57 7.36
N SER A 9 6.20 -28.55 6.70
CA SER A 9 5.91 -27.23 7.30
C SER A 9 5.23 -26.35 6.25
N ARG A 10 4.01 -26.74 5.86
CA ARG A 10 3.06 -25.78 5.26
C ARG A 10 2.62 -24.84 6.37
N GLN A 11 3.36 -23.76 6.59
CA GLN A 11 2.87 -22.64 7.39
C GLN A 11 1.81 -21.92 6.56
N TRP A 12 0.57 -22.11 7.00
CA TRP A 12 -0.61 -21.42 6.54
C TRP A 12 -0.49 -19.93 6.88
N CYS A 13 -0.14 -19.08 5.91
CA CYS A 13 -0.43 -17.65 6.02
C CYS A 13 -1.89 -17.42 5.68
N ARG A 14 -2.74 -17.58 6.70
CA ARG A 14 -4.12 -17.15 6.73
C ARG A 14 -4.11 -15.65 6.96
N ILE A 15 -3.97 -14.84 5.89
CA ILE A 15 -4.09 -13.38 6.01
C ILE A 15 -5.58 -13.05 6.03
N ILE A 16 -6.09 -12.88 7.24
CA ILE A 16 -7.40 -12.33 7.56
C ILE A 16 -7.33 -10.82 7.27
N LEU A 17 -8.24 -10.32 6.45
CA LEU A 17 -8.55 -8.89 6.32
C LEU A 17 -8.88 -8.34 7.72
N THR A 18 -7.89 -7.74 8.38
CA THR A 18 -8.08 -6.98 9.62
C THR A 18 -7.36 -5.66 9.46
N SER A 19 -8.15 -4.60 9.34
CA SER A 19 -7.71 -3.22 9.50
C SER A 19 -8.33 -2.68 10.80
N GLY A 20 -7.53 -1.99 11.61
CA GLY A 20 -7.87 -1.39 12.91
C GLY A 20 -7.17 -2.11 14.07
N GLN A 21 -6.69 -1.51 15.17
CA GLN A 21 -6.58 -0.17 15.78
C GLN A 21 -5.17 -0.17 16.47
N GLY A 22 -4.66 0.80 17.22
CA GLY A 22 -5.18 2.02 17.85
C GLY A 22 -4.01 2.71 18.56
N MET A 23 -4.11 4.02 18.77
CA MET A 23 -3.09 4.79 19.47
C MET A 23 -3.76 5.70 20.51
N LEU A 24 -3.30 5.58 21.75
CA LEU A 24 -3.64 6.42 22.90
C LEU A 24 -3.01 7.82 22.77
N ALA A 25 -3.74 8.86 23.11
CA ALA A 25 -3.19 10.17 23.47
C ALA A 25 -3.99 10.77 24.64
N GLY A 26 -3.26 11.29 25.62
CA GLY A 26 -3.74 11.61 26.96
C GLY A 26 -4.51 12.92 27.07
N PHE A 27 -5.47 12.91 28.00
CA PHE A 27 -6.29 14.05 28.40
C PHE A 27 -5.50 15.13 29.16
N ARG A 28 -5.75 16.40 28.81
CA ARG A 28 -5.69 17.53 29.75
C ARG A 28 -6.96 18.37 29.62
N ASN A 29 -7.67 18.48 30.73
CA ASN A 29 -8.84 19.34 30.95
C ASN A 29 -8.36 20.79 31.20
N PRO A 30 -9.19 21.82 30.93
CA PRO A 30 -9.89 22.41 32.06
C PRO A 30 -11.34 22.85 31.80
N MET A 31 -12.13 22.76 32.88
CA MET A 31 -13.48 23.28 33.03
C MET A 31 -13.56 24.81 32.96
N SER A 32 -14.69 25.32 32.46
CA SER A 32 -15.72 26.05 33.23
C SER A 32 -16.44 27.09 32.37
N GLY A 33 -17.73 27.32 32.65
CA GLY A 33 -18.42 28.53 32.18
C GLY A 33 -19.83 28.30 31.64
N SER A 34 -20.79 28.15 32.56
CA SER A 34 -22.23 28.11 32.34
C SER A 34 -22.80 29.44 31.87
N THR A 35 -23.56 29.46 30.76
CA THR A 35 -24.82 30.25 30.58
C THR A 35 -25.40 29.99 29.19
N GLU A 36 -25.99 28.82 28.93
CA GLU A 36 -26.79 28.58 27.70
C GLU A 36 -27.86 27.49 27.88
N ALA A 37 -28.27 27.24 29.12
CA ALA A 37 -29.07 26.07 29.48
C ALA A 37 -30.53 26.09 28.98
N SER A 38 -31.08 27.24 28.55
CA SER A 38 -32.48 27.31 28.12
C SER A 38 -32.69 27.09 26.62
N THR A 39 -31.69 27.37 25.77
CA THR A 39 -31.76 27.09 24.33
C THR A 39 -31.48 25.61 24.03
N TYR A 40 -30.62 24.98 24.84
CA TYR A 40 -30.29 23.56 24.74
C TYR A 40 -31.46 22.62 25.07
N VAL A 41 -32.39 23.01 25.94
CA VAL A 41 -33.55 22.15 26.27
C VAL A 41 -34.56 22.09 25.12
N PHE A 42 -34.70 23.16 24.34
CA PHE A 42 -35.58 23.18 23.17
C PHE A 42 -34.96 22.46 21.97
N LEU A 43 -33.66 22.66 21.72
CA LEU A 43 -32.92 21.94 20.68
C LEU A 43 -32.74 20.46 21.01
N SER A 44 -32.53 20.08 22.27
CA SER A 44 -32.42 18.67 22.68
C SER A 44 -33.75 17.91 22.60
N ARG A 45 -34.90 18.58 22.73
CA ARG A 45 -36.22 17.96 22.47
C ARG A 45 -36.42 17.67 20.99
N ILE A 46 -36.01 18.58 20.10
CA ILE A 46 -36.04 18.36 18.65
C ILE A 46 -35.06 17.25 18.25
N TRP A 47 -33.84 17.26 18.80
CA TRP A 47 -32.83 16.22 18.56
C TRP A 47 -33.27 14.83 19.08
N ARG A 48 -33.94 14.78 20.25
CA ARG A 48 -34.49 13.52 20.79
C ARG A 48 -35.68 12.99 19.99
N THR A 49 -36.45 13.84 19.32
CA THR A 49 -37.47 13.39 18.36
C THR A 49 -36.89 12.98 17.01
N CYS A 50 -35.78 13.60 16.56
CA CYS A 50 -35.09 13.23 15.32
C CYS A 50 -34.37 11.87 15.42
N LEU A 51 -33.98 11.45 16.62
CA LEU A 51 -33.40 10.12 16.89
C LEU A 51 -34.36 8.95 16.61
N PHE A 52 -35.66 9.20 16.49
CA PHE A 52 -36.65 8.16 16.14
C PHE A 52 -36.87 7.99 14.63
N TRP A 53 -36.37 8.92 13.79
CA TRP A 53 -36.49 8.89 12.33
C TRP A 53 -35.16 9.25 11.63
N PRO A 54 -34.04 8.55 11.92
CA PRO A 54 -32.75 8.82 11.28
C PRO A 54 -32.82 8.70 9.75
N ASP A 55 -33.69 7.82 9.24
CA ASP A 55 -33.86 7.54 7.81
C ASP A 55 -34.47 8.69 7.00
N VAL A 56 -35.08 9.69 7.63
CA VAL A 56 -35.71 10.83 6.93
C VAL A 56 -34.96 12.15 7.12
N PHE A 57 -34.39 12.38 8.30
CA PHE A 57 -33.68 13.63 8.62
C PHE A 57 -32.23 13.66 8.10
N ILE A 58 -31.51 12.55 8.14
CA ILE A 58 -30.12 12.49 7.64
C ILE A 58 -30.08 12.76 6.12
N PRO A 59 -30.95 12.17 5.28
CA PRO A 59 -30.95 12.47 3.84
C PRO A 59 -31.32 13.91 3.51
N SER A 60 -32.26 14.53 4.25
CA SER A 60 -32.73 15.89 3.98
C SER A 60 -31.74 16.96 4.43
N ALA A 61 -31.05 16.77 5.56
CA ALA A 61 -29.92 17.62 5.97
C ALA A 61 -28.70 17.47 5.06
N ALA A 62 -28.41 16.24 4.60
CA ALA A 62 -27.36 15.97 3.61
C ALA A 62 -27.65 16.62 2.26
N ALA A 63 -28.90 16.56 1.79
CA ALA A 63 -29.34 17.19 0.54
C ALA A 63 -29.23 18.72 0.59
N LEU A 64 -29.61 19.35 1.71
CA LEU A 64 -29.44 20.79 1.93
C LEU A 64 -27.96 21.19 1.92
N ARG A 65 -27.09 20.44 2.60
CA ARG A 65 -25.65 20.70 2.59
C ARG A 65 -25.03 20.53 1.21
N ALA A 66 -25.41 19.48 0.49
CA ALA A 66 -25.00 19.24 -0.88
C ALA A 66 -25.41 20.41 -1.80
N PHE A 67 -26.63 20.93 -1.62
CA PHE A 67 -27.14 22.09 -2.37
C PHE A 67 -26.29 23.36 -2.14
N PHE A 68 -25.77 23.56 -0.93
CA PHE A 68 -24.87 24.68 -0.62
C PHE A 68 -23.37 24.36 -0.83
N GLY A 69 -23.03 23.20 -1.41
CA GLY A 69 -21.65 22.80 -1.67
C GLY A 69 -20.83 22.43 -0.43
N TYR A 70 -21.47 22.21 0.72
CA TYR A 70 -20.80 21.73 1.93
C TYR A 70 -20.54 20.23 1.86
N GLN A 71 -19.46 19.81 2.53
CA GLN A 71 -19.15 18.41 2.70
C GLN A 71 -20.27 17.69 3.47
N ILE A 72 -20.59 16.49 3.01
CA ILE A 72 -21.62 15.65 3.62
C ILE A 72 -20.92 14.68 4.58
N PRO A 73 -21.37 14.55 5.83
CA PRO A 73 -20.84 13.54 6.73
C PRO A 73 -21.13 12.15 6.15
N THR A 74 -20.25 11.20 6.44
CA THR A 74 -20.49 9.80 6.09
C THR A 74 -21.75 9.28 6.78
N ARG A 75 -22.29 8.16 6.28
CA ARG A 75 -23.41 7.47 6.93
C ARG A 75 -22.97 6.66 8.15
N TYR A 76 -21.68 6.67 8.50
CA TYR A 76 -21.20 6.00 9.69
C TYR A 76 -21.71 6.73 10.92
N VAL A 77 -22.39 5.99 11.79
CA VAL A 77 -22.87 6.50 13.06
C VAL A 77 -21.79 6.19 14.09
N PRO A 78 -21.15 7.20 14.71
CA PRO A 78 -20.17 6.95 15.75
C PRO A 78 -20.87 6.26 16.93
N HIS A 79 -20.35 5.09 17.30
CA HIS A 79 -20.81 4.38 18.48
C HIS A 79 -19.71 4.49 19.55
N PRO A 80 -19.85 5.38 20.55
CA PRO A 80 -18.84 5.52 21.59
C PRO A 80 -18.79 4.21 22.40
N VAL A 81 -17.70 3.48 22.23
CA VAL A 81 -17.42 2.24 22.95
C VAL A 81 -17.01 2.61 24.38
N ASN A 82 -17.98 2.69 25.30
CA ASN A 82 -17.73 2.84 26.74
C ASN A 82 -17.65 1.47 27.41
N TYR A 83 -16.78 0.58 26.92
CA TYR A 83 -16.51 -0.69 27.59
C TYR A 83 -15.29 -0.50 28.52
N PRO A 84 -15.41 -0.83 29.82
CA PRO A 84 -14.29 -0.78 30.75
C PRO A 84 -13.10 -1.68 30.34
N ASP A 85 -13.37 -2.71 29.55
CA ASP A 85 -12.41 -3.72 29.08
C ASP A 85 -12.18 -3.65 27.56
N ASP A 86 -12.24 -2.45 26.95
CA ASP A 86 -11.88 -2.29 25.53
C ASP A 86 -10.42 -2.75 25.31
N PRO A 87 -10.17 -3.78 24.47
CA PRO A 87 -8.83 -4.26 24.21
C PRO A 87 -7.94 -3.22 23.51
N GLY A 88 -8.49 -2.08 23.08
CA GLY A 88 -7.77 -1.05 22.31
C GLY A 88 -7.42 -1.53 20.90
N MET A 89 -8.13 -2.58 20.44
CA MET A 89 -7.89 -3.27 19.17
C MET A 89 -9.08 -3.09 18.23
N GLY A 90 -8.77 -2.81 16.97
CA GLY A 90 -9.76 -2.44 16.00
C GLY A 90 -10.30 -3.63 15.30
N TYR A 91 -11.60 -3.56 15.08
CA TYR A 91 -12.31 -4.58 14.39
C TYR A 91 -13.20 -3.93 13.35
N LEU A 92 -13.27 -4.59 12.21
CA LEU A 92 -14.19 -4.27 11.14
C LEU A 92 -15.22 -5.39 11.13
N LEU A 93 -16.47 -5.05 11.44
CA LEU A 93 -17.58 -5.96 11.24
C LEU A 93 -18.03 -5.84 9.79
N MET A 94 -17.93 -6.95 9.06
CA MET A 94 -18.39 -7.05 7.69
C MET A 94 -19.39 -8.20 7.58
N GLU A 95 -20.31 -8.06 6.63
CA GLU A 95 -21.19 -9.17 6.26
C GLU A 95 -20.34 -10.33 5.73
N PHE A 96 -20.66 -11.53 6.19
CA PHE A 96 -20.05 -12.75 5.70
C PHE A 96 -20.81 -13.21 4.45
N ILE A 97 -20.10 -13.44 3.35
CA ILE A 97 -20.72 -13.83 2.08
C ILE A 97 -20.80 -15.37 2.04
N ASP A 98 -21.95 -15.94 2.44
CA ASP A 98 -22.18 -17.38 2.59
C ASP A 98 -22.21 -18.15 1.24
N ASP A 99 -22.83 -17.58 0.20
CA ASP A 99 -23.08 -18.27 -1.08
C ASP A 99 -21.99 -18.03 -2.14
N SER A 100 -20.73 -17.93 -1.72
CA SER A 100 -19.61 -17.70 -2.64
C SER A 100 -18.36 -18.49 -2.25
N GLN A 101 -17.49 -18.74 -3.22
CA GLN A 101 -16.17 -19.32 -2.97
C GLN A 101 -15.10 -18.28 -3.26
N MET A 102 -14.06 -18.25 -2.40
CA MET A 102 -12.90 -17.39 -2.65
C MET A 102 -12.24 -17.76 -3.98
N LEU A 103 -11.93 -16.74 -4.80
CA LEU A 103 -11.27 -16.93 -6.10
C LEU A 103 -9.96 -17.73 -5.98
N SER A 104 -9.21 -17.55 -4.89
CA SER A 104 -7.97 -18.32 -4.63
C SER A 104 -8.18 -19.83 -4.58
N ASN A 105 -9.36 -20.30 -4.16
CA ASN A 105 -9.66 -21.72 -4.04
C ASN A 105 -9.98 -22.35 -5.41
N THR A 106 -10.49 -21.56 -6.35
CA THR A 106 -10.92 -22.00 -7.67
C THR A 106 -9.96 -21.56 -8.79
N TRP A 107 -8.98 -20.70 -8.48
CA TRP A 107 -8.06 -20.16 -9.47
C TRP A 107 -7.27 -21.25 -10.21
N SER A 108 -6.66 -22.19 -9.49
CA SER A 108 -5.81 -23.23 -10.09
C SER A 108 -6.55 -24.10 -11.10
N THR A 109 -7.86 -24.28 -10.96
CA THR A 109 -8.68 -25.09 -11.88
C THR A 109 -9.29 -24.26 -13.01
N HIS A 110 -9.62 -22.98 -12.78
CA HIS A 110 -10.39 -22.18 -13.72
C HIS A 110 -9.62 -21.04 -14.41
N HIS A 111 -8.40 -20.71 -13.98
CA HIS A 111 -7.63 -19.60 -14.57
C HIS A 111 -7.33 -19.78 -16.07
N GLY A 112 -7.33 -21.02 -16.57
CA GLY A 112 -7.16 -21.36 -17.98
C GLY A 112 -8.39 -21.08 -18.85
N ASP A 113 -9.59 -20.96 -18.25
CA ASP A 113 -10.83 -20.67 -18.96
C ASP A 113 -10.85 -19.20 -19.42
N GLU A 114 -10.78 -19.00 -20.74
CA GLU A 114 -10.71 -17.67 -21.35
C GLU A 114 -11.97 -16.83 -21.09
N ILE A 115 -13.15 -17.46 -20.98
CA ILE A 115 -14.41 -16.74 -20.75
C ILE A 115 -14.44 -16.22 -19.31
N LEU A 116 -14.11 -17.09 -18.34
CA LEU A 116 -14.07 -16.70 -16.93
C LEU A 116 -13.01 -15.63 -16.67
N ARG A 117 -11.82 -15.78 -17.28
CA ARG A 117 -10.73 -14.80 -17.15
C ARG A 117 -11.08 -13.47 -17.79
N ALA A 118 -11.67 -13.46 -18.97
CA ALA A 118 -12.12 -12.23 -19.63
C ALA A 118 -13.20 -11.50 -18.82
N ASN A 119 -14.14 -12.24 -18.21
CA ASN A 119 -15.16 -11.64 -17.33
C ASN A 119 -14.53 -10.99 -16.09
N LEU A 120 -13.62 -11.70 -15.41
CA LEU A 120 -12.86 -11.15 -14.29
C LEU A 120 -12.12 -9.86 -14.68
N PHE A 121 -11.45 -9.85 -15.83
CA PHE A 121 -10.74 -8.66 -16.31
C PHE A 121 -11.68 -7.51 -16.64
N ARG A 122 -12.86 -7.76 -17.23
CA ARG A 122 -13.87 -6.70 -17.45
C ARG A 122 -14.36 -6.10 -16.15
N ASP A 123 -14.64 -6.93 -15.15
CA ASP A 123 -15.14 -6.48 -13.84
C ASP A 123 -14.07 -5.66 -13.11
N LEU A 124 -12.83 -6.15 -13.07
CA LEU A 124 -11.70 -5.41 -12.48
C LEU A 124 -11.44 -4.08 -13.22
N ASN A 125 -11.48 -4.08 -14.54
CA ASN A 125 -11.31 -2.88 -15.35
C ASN A 125 -12.45 -1.88 -15.09
N THR A 126 -13.68 -2.35 -14.91
CA THR A 126 -14.81 -1.48 -14.54
C THR A 126 -14.56 -0.79 -13.21
N ILE A 127 -14.04 -1.51 -12.21
CA ILE A 127 -13.65 -0.94 -10.91
C ILE A 127 -12.54 0.10 -11.09
N PHE A 128 -11.44 -0.24 -11.78
CA PHE A 128 -10.32 0.69 -11.99
C PHE A 128 -10.73 1.95 -12.75
N LEU A 129 -11.53 1.82 -13.81
CA LEU A 129 -12.02 2.96 -14.56
C LEU A 129 -12.98 3.81 -13.74
N THR A 130 -13.78 3.21 -12.86
CA THR A 130 -14.66 3.94 -11.94
C THR A 130 -13.85 4.74 -10.93
N LEU A 131 -12.81 4.15 -10.33
CA LEU A 131 -11.91 4.85 -9.40
C LEU A 131 -11.13 5.97 -10.12
N ALA A 132 -10.66 5.72 -11.35
CA ALA A 132 -9.94 6.70 -12.16
C ALA A 132 -10.78 7.91 -12.60
N ARG A 133 -12.12 7.85 -12.47
CA ARG A 133 -12.99 9.00 -12.76
C ARG A 133 -12.94 10.08 -11.68
N VAL A 134 -12.50 9.75 -10.47
CA VAL A 134 -12.45 10.68 -9.34
C VAL A 134 -10.98 10.92 -8.95
N PRO A 135 -10.29 11.84 -9.64
CA PRO A 135 -8.90 12.13 -9.31
C PRO A 135 -8.81 12.76 -7.92
N LEU A 136 -7.82 12.31 -7.17
CA LEU A 136 -7.50 12.82 -5.85
C LEU A 136 -6.51 13.98 -5.96
N PRO A 137 -6.60 14.98 -5.06
CA PRO A 137 -5.72 16.14 -5.11
C PRO A 137 -4.29 15.84 -4.63
N ARG A 138 -4.11 14.76 -3.85
CA ARG A 138 -2.86 14.40 -3.17
C ARG A 138 -2.73 12.88 -3.05
N VAL A 139 -1.51 12.41 -2.83
CA VAL A 139 -1.23 11.01 -2.47
C VAL A 139 -1.30 10.89 -0.95
N GLY A 140 -2.23 10.05 -0.48
CA GLY A 140 -2.56 9.87 0.93
C GLY A 140 -3.63 8.80 1.11
N SER A 141 -4.13 8.69 2.33
CA SER A 141 -5.24 7.79 2.69
C SER A 141 -6.37 8.57 3.35
N PHE A 142 -7.59 8.07 3.15
CA PHE A 142 -8.77 8.66 3.75
C PHE A 142 -8.88 8.33 5.25
N VAL A 143 -9.41 9.28 6.01
CA VAL A 143 -9.76 9.16 7.42
C VAL A 143 -11.21 9.57 7.57
N ILE A 144 -11.92 8.93 8.50
CA ILE A 144 -13.19 9.42 8.99
C ILE A 144 -12.89 10.15 10.29
N ASP A 145 -13.14 11.46 10.33
CA ASP A 145 -12.90 12.27 11.53
C ASP A 145 -13.94 12.00 12.64
N GLU A 146 -13.73 12.59 13.82
CA GLU A 146 -14.62 12.44 14.98
C GLU A 146 -16.06 12.93 14.71
N ASN A 147 -16.23 13.79 13.71
CA ASN A 147 -17.54 14.32 13.29
C ASN A 147 -18.15 13.49 12.14
N GLY A 148 -17.51 12.40 11.73
CA GLY A 148 -17.97 11.50 10.68
C GLY A 148 -17.67 11.98 9.27
N TYR A 149 -16.81 12.97 9.04
CA TYR A 149 -16.44 13.42 7.68
C TYR A 149 -15.27 12.63 7.13
N LEU A 150 -15.37 12.29 5.83
CA LEU A 150 -14.30 11.63 5.10
C LEU A 150 -13.27 12.65 4.61
N THR A 151 -12.05 12.62 5.13
CA THR A 151 -10.97 13.56 4.77
C THR A 151 -9.76 12.83 4.21
N LEU A 152 -9.13 13.39 3.17
CA LEU A 152 -7.84 12.91 2.66
C LEU A 152 -6.70 13.57 3.44
N SER A 153 -6.48 13.11 4.66
CA SER A 153 -5.58 13.76 5.63
C SER A 153 -4.53 12.82 6.22
N ASN A 154 -4.58 11.51 5.93
CA ASN A 154 -3.57 10.57 6.41
C ASN A 154 -2.51 10.29 5.35
N ARG A 155 -1.31 9.90 5.78
CA ARG A 155 -0.27 9.40 4.87
C ARG A 155 -0.74 8.16 4.11
N PRO A 156 -0.10 7.86 2.97
CA PRO A 156 -0.37 6.61 2.26
C PRO A 156 -0.19 5.41 3.18
N LEU A 157 -1.19 4.53 3.20
CA LEU A 157 -1.16 3.27 3.92
C LEU A 157 -0.85 2.16 2.92
N SER A 158 0.32 1.55 3.09
CA SER A 158 0.74 0.39 2.32
C SER A 158 1.28 -0.67 3.29
N SER A 159 1.20 -1.95 2.91
CA SER A 159 1.57 -3.07 3.78
C SER A 159 3.02 -2.96 4.24
N GLU A 160 3.90 -2.48 3.36
CA GLU A 160 5.32 -2.32 3.62
C GLU A 160 5.58 -1.33 4.77
N ILE A 161 4.82 -0.23 4.82
CA ILE A 161 4.93 0.75 5.91
C ILE A 161 4.47 0.13 7.24
N GLN A 162 3.39 -0.64 7.22
CA GLN A 162 2.83 -1.29 8.41
C GLN A 162 3.76 -2.39 8.93
N GLU A 163 4.35 -3.20 8.06
CA GLU A 163 5.33 -4.23 8.41
C GLU A 163 6.54 -3.63 9.13
N LEU A 164 7.05 -2.49 8.64
CA LEU A 164 8.15 -1.78 9.27
C LEU A 164 7.77 -1.23 10.66
N GLU A 165 6.58 -0.63 10.81
CA GLU A 165 6.10 -0.15 12.12
C GLU A 165 5.92 -1.30 13.12
N ASN A 166 5.37 -2.43 12.68
CA ASN A 166 5.22 -3.64 13.49
C ASN A 166 6.58 -4.19 13.94
N GLY A 167 7.60 -4.07 13.09
CA GLY A 167 8.99 -4.36 13.42
C GLY A 167 9.68 -3.30 14.30
N SER A 168 8.96 -2.29 14.77
CA SER A 168 9.50 -1.12 15.51
C SER A 168 10.63 -0.39 14.76
N ILE A 169 10.58 -0.40 13.42
CA ILE A 169 11.52 0.32 12.56
C ILE A 169 11.00 1.76 12.41
N PRO A 170 11.82 2.78 12.69
CA PRO A 170 11.38 4.17 12.59
C PRO A 170 11.09 4.54 11.14
N ILE A 171 9.98 5.22 10.89
CA ILE A 171 9.59 5.68 9.55
C ILE A 171 9.36 7.18 9.59
N ASP A 172 10.07 7.92 8.75
CA ASP A 172 9.89 9.36 8.59
C ASP A 172 8.73 9.68 7.63
N MET A 173 7.54 9.19 7.99
CA MET A 173 6.29 9.53 7.33
C MET A 173 5.23 9.77 8.41
N PRO A 174 5.00 11.02 8.82
CA PRO A 174 3.98 11.35 9.82
C PRO A 174 2.58 10.93 9.34
N ARG A 175 1.73 10.48 10.27
CA ARG A 175 0.38 10.01 9.92
C ARG A 175 -0.50 11.13 9.38
N ASP A 176 -0.33 12.37 9.81
CA ASP A 176 -1.10 13.54 9.39
C ASP A 176 -0.56 14.23 8.12
N PHE A 177 0.26 13.54 7.32
CA PHE A 177 0.93 14.12 6.16
C PHE A 177 0.48 13.54 4.83
N THR A 178 0.29 14.38 3.80
CA THR A 178 -0.04 13.94 2.43
C THR A 178 0.89 14.55 1.38
N TYR A 179 1.19 13.81 0.33
CA TYR A 179 2.16 14.19 -0.69
C TYR A 179 1.47 14.87 -1.88
N SER A 180 2.00 16.02 -2.31
CA SER A 180 1.49 16.75 -3.49
C SER A 180 2.17 16.36 -4.80
N THR A 181 3.26 15.59 -4.74
CA THR A 181 4.01 15.14 -5.93
C THR A 181 4.43 13.69 -5.80
N VAL A 182 4.52 12.99 -6.94
CA VAL A 182 5.10 11.65 -7.04
C VAL A 182 6.52 11.63 -6.48
N ASP A 183 7.36 12.61 -6.87
CA ASP A 183 8.76 12.72 -6.45
C ASP A 183 8.90 12.71 -4.92
N SER A 184 8.09 13.52 -4.20
CA SER A 184 8.14 13.59 -2.74
C SER A 184 7.76 12.27 -2.07
N TYR A 185 6.80 11.55 -2.66
CA TYR A 185 6.37 10.25 -2.14
C TYR A 185 7.41 9.15 -2.42
N VAL A 186 8.01 9.14 -3.62
CA VAL A 186 9.08 8.19 -3.98
C VAL A 186 10.28 8.32 -3.04
N VAL A 187 10.69 9.55 -2.72
CA VAL A 187 11.76 9.80 -1.76
C VAL A 187 11.42 9.23 -0.38
N ALA A 188 10.18 9.41 0.10
CA ALA A 188 9.73 8.87 1.38
C ALA A 188 9.72 7.32 1.40
N LEU A 189 9.32 6.68 0.30
CA LEU A 189 9.39 5.23 0.15
C LEU A 189 10.85 4.73 0.17
N LEU A 190 11.76 5.39 -0.54
CA LEU A 190 13.19 5.06 -0.50
C LEU A 190 13.79 5.23 0.91
N ALA A 191 13.36 6.25 1.64
CA ALA A 191 13.77 6.45 3.04
C ALA A 191 13.28 5.32 3.97
N CYS A 192 12.15 4.68 3.68
CA CYS A 192 11.72 3.49 4.41
C CYS A 192 12.68 2.31 4.21
N HIS A 193 13.16 2.10 2.98
CA HIS A 193 14.16 1.07 2.71
C HIS A 193 15.49 1.37 3.40
N ASP A 194 15.91 2.64 3.41
CA ASP A 194 17.09 3.04 4.18
C ASP A 194 16.92 2.75 5.67
N SER A 195 15.76 3.09 6.23
CA SER A 195 15.48 2.87 7.64
C SER A 195 15.44 1.38 7.98
N ARG A 196 14.83 0.55 7.13
CA ARG A 196 14.87 -0.91 7.25
C ARG A 196 16.32 -1.40 7.29
N MET A 197 17.14 -0.99 6.33
CA MET A 197 18.55 -1.38 6.26
C MET A 197 19.31 -0.94 7.51
N GLN A 198 18.99 0.22 8.07
CA GLN A 198 19.63 0.73 9.29
C GLN A 198 19.19 -0.03 10.55
N HIS A 199 17.91 -0.25 10.75
CA HIS A 199 17.37 -0.66 12.06
C HIS A 199 17.02 -2.13 12.15
N GLN A 200 16.66 -2.80 11.05
CA GLN A 200 16.28 -4.22 11.09
C GLN A 200 17.54 -5.10 11.23
N PRO A 201 17.72 -5.88 12.30
CA PRO A 201 18.96 -6.63 12.56
C PRO A 201 19.28 -7.65 11.46
N ASN A 202 18.27 -8.33 10.94
CA ASN A 202 18.38 -9.31 9.86
C ASN A 202 18.11 -8.71 8.46
N ALA A 203 18.38 -7.41 8.26
CA ALA A 203 18.15 -6.76 6.96
C ALA A 203 18.98 -7.37 5.82
N VAL A 204 20.16 -7.90 6.16
CA VAL A 204 21.10 -8.56 5.24
C VAL A 204 21.32 -10.01 5.66
N THR A 205 21.50 -10.87 4.67
CA THR A 205 21.80 -12.28 4.86
C THR A 205 23.30 -12.53 5.00
N ASP A 206 24.09 -11.87 4.15
CA ASP A 206 25.55 -11.92 4.15
C ASP A 206 26.10 -10.61 3.56
N LEU A 207 27.43 -10.51 3.45
CA LEU A 207 28.08 -9.30 2.92
C LEU A 207 27.72 -9.05 1.44
N LYS A 208 27.58 -10.10 0.63
CA LYS A 208 27.24 -9.97 -0.79
C LYS A 208 25.82 -9.45 -0.94
N ASP A 209 24.86 -10.05 -0.25
CA ASP A 209 23.48 -9.57 -0.20
C ASP A 209 23.41 -8.10 0.25
N GLY A 210 24.13 -7.74 1.32
CA GLY A 210 24.23 -6.36 1.78
C GLY A 210 24.76 -5.40 0.71
N ILE A 211 25.82 -5.77 0.00
CA ILE A 211 26.39 -4.98 -1.11
C ILE A 211 25.36 -4.80 -2.23
N TYR A 212 24.65 -5.87 -2.63
CA TYR A 212 23.64 -5.82 -3.69
C TYR A 212 22.47 -4.90 -3.29
N GLN A 213 21.96 -5.02 -2.07
CA GLN A 213 20.85 -4.20 -1.59
C GLN A 213 21.22 -2.71 -1.54
N ILE A 214 22.34 -2.33 -0.93
CA ILE A 214 22.70 -0.89 -0.81
C ILE A 214 23.12 -0.28 -2.15
N THR A 215 23.70 -1.08 -3.04
CA THR A 215 24.01 -0.65 -4.41
C THR A 215 22.72 -0.35 -5.17
N ALA A 216 21.75 -1.28 -5.14
CA ALA A 216 20.45 -1.09 -5.76
C ALA A 216 19.73 0.16 -5.18
N LEU A 217 19.72 0.33 -3.86
CA LEU A 217 19.14 1.51 -3.21
C LEU A 217 19.78 2.82 -3.65
N THR A 218 21.12 2.86 -3.71
CA THR A 218 21.87 4.04 -4.16
C THR A 218 21.51 4.41 -5.59
N MET A 219 21.50 3.40 -6.47
CA MET A 219 21.16 3.60 -7.88
C MET A 219 19.70 3.98 -8.05
N MET A 220 18.77 3.39 -7.30
CA MET A 220 17.36 3.75 -7.36
C MET A 220 17.14 5.22 -7.00
N LYS A 221 17.80 5.74 -5.96
CA LYS A 221 17.76 7.16 -5.61
C LYS A 221 18.26 8.07 -6.74
N ALA A 222 19.31 7.66 -7.46
CA ALA A 222 19.84 8.44 -8.58
C ALA A 222 18.95 8.35 -9.84
N LEU A 223 18.33 7.20 -10.07
CA LEU A 223 17.66 6.90 -11.34
C LEU A 223 16.16 7.21 -11.35
N PHE A 224 15.49 7.40 -10.20
CA PHE A 224 14.04 7.60 -10.13
C PHE A 224 13.47 8.65 -11.12
N PRO A 225 14.14 9.78 -11.42
CA PRO A 225 13.58 10.78 -12.34
C PRO A 225 13.41 10.27 -13.77
N HIS A 226 14.09 9.17 -14.15
CA HIS A 226 14.00 8.55 -15.48
C HIS A 226 12.82 7.57 -15.61
N PHE A 227 12.15 7.25 -14.49
CA PHE A 227 11.07 6.29 -14.42
C PHE A 227 9.71 6.93 -14.19
N PHE A 228 9.61 8.19 -13.77
CA PHE A 228 8.31 8.84 -13.58
C PHE A 228 8.10 9.96 -14.61
N GLN A 229 6.93 9.98 -15.23
CA GLN A 229 6.56 10.97 -16.24
C GLN A 229 6.42 12.34 -15.57
N ARG A 230 7.10 13.36 -16.10
CA ARG A 230 7.13 14.69 -15.52
C ARG A 230 5.76 15.36 -15.58
N GLU A 231 4.99 15.04 -16.61
CA GLU A 231 3.65 15.51 -16.89
C GLU A 231 2.65 15.00 -15.83
N LEU A 232 2.91 13.82 -15.24
CA LEU A 232 2.09 13.19 -14.22
C LEU A 232 2.58 13.43 -12.78
N ARG A 233 3.62 14.27 -12.60
CA ARG A 233 4.24 14.51 -11.30
C ARG A 233 3.25 14.98 -10.22
N ARG A 234 2.25 15.77 -10.62
CA ARG A 234 1.23 16.37 -9.73
C ARG A 234 -0.14 15.73 -9.90
N GLY A 235 -0.19 14.54 -10.49
CA GLY A 235 -1.41 13.82 -10.76
C GLY A 235 -1.78 13.78 -12.26
N PRO A 236 -3.00 13.30 -12.59
CA PRO A 236 -4.05 12.95 -11.64
C PRO A 236 -3.65 11.78 -10.74
N PHE A 237 -3.93 11.89 -9.43
CA PHE A 237 -3.77 10.78 -8.50
C PHE A 237 -5.06 9.97 -8.48
N ILE A 238 -4.97 8.65 -8.50
CA ILE A 238 -6.13 7.75 -8.55
C ILE A 238 -6.13 6.90 -7.30
N LEU A 239 -7.31 6.67 -6.72
CA LEU A 239 -7.45 5.73 -5.62
C LEU A 239 -7.11 4.32 -6.10
N GLN A 240 -6.10 3.70 -5.49
CA GLN A 240 -5.67 2.34 -5.81
C GLN A 240 -6.05 1.39 -4.69
N LEU A 241 -6.53 0.20 -5.06
CA LEU A 241 -6.72 -0.91 -4.12
C LEU A 241 -5.35 -1.45 -3.71
N THR A 242 -5.05 -1.42 -2.42
CA THR A 242 -3.71 -1.70 -1.87
C THR A 242 -3.28 -3.15 -2.00
N ASP A 243 -4.24 -4.07 -2.08
CA ASP A 243 -4.04 -5.53 -2.03
C ASP A 243 -3.98 -6.21 -3.39
N LEU A 244 -3.91 -5.46 -4.49
CA LEU A 244 -3.57 -6.04 -5.80
C LEU A 244 -2.05 -6.30 -5.89
N HIS A 245 -1.57 -7.21 -5.05
CA HIS A 245 -0.16 -7.57 -4.92
C HIS A 245 0.21 -8.67 -5.94
N PRO A 246 1.44 -8.69 -6.50
CA PRO A 246 1.87 -9.77 -7.39
C PRO A 246 1.77 -11.17 -6.79
N SER A 247 1.93 -11.34 -5.48
CA SER A 247 1.70 -12.62 -4.79
C SER A 247 0.24 -13.09 -4.81
N ASN A 248 -0.70 -12.21 -5.16
CA ASN A 248 -2.11 -12.54 -5.37
C ASN A 248 -2.40 -12.88 -6.85
N ILE A 249 -1.39 -12.81 -7.73
CA ILE A 249 -1.48 -13.17 -9.15
C ILE A 249 -0.43 -14.24 -9.45
N PHE A 250 -0.87 -15.51 -9.45
CA PHE A 250 0.01 -16.64 -9.73
C PHE A 250 0.44 -16.63 -11.19
N VAL A 251 1.75 -16.53 -11.44
CA VAL A 251 2.31 -16.66 -12.79
C VAL A 251 3.59 -17.47 -12.79
N ASP A 252 3.69 -18.41 -13.72
CA ASP A 252 4.80 -19.37 -13.81
C ASP A 252 6.12 -18.75 -14.31
N ASN A 253 6.07 -17.72 -15.17
CA ASN A 253 7.23 -17.01 -15.68
C ASN A 253 6.85 -15.65 -16.33
N LEU A 254 7.85 -14.83 -16.67
CA LEU A 254 7.64 -13.49 -17.24
C LEU A 254 6.93 -13.50 -18.61
N GLU A 255 7.13 -14.53 -19.43
CA GLU A 255 6.46 -14.64 -20.73
C GLU A 255 4.96 -14.91 -20.55
N SER A 256 4.60 -15.85 -19.66
CA SER A 256 3.22 -16.11 -19.26
C SER A 256 2.58 -14.87 -18.65
N TYR A 257 3.32 -14.11 -17.83
CA TYR A 257 2.85 -12.84 -17.26
C TYR A 257 2.52 -11.85 -18.36
N ASN A 258 3.41 -11.73 -19.35
CA ASN A 258 3.24 -10.79 -20.43
C ASN A 258 1.99 -11.09 -21.28
N LYS A 259 1.69 -12.37 -21.54
CA LYS A 259 0.49 -12.79 -22.26
C LYS A 259 -0.79 -12.40 -21.51
N ILE A 260 -0.84 -12.69 -20.20
CA ILE A 260 -1.99 -12.35 -19.35
C ILE A 260 -2.14 -10.83 -19.23
N ARG A 261 -1.03 -10.10 -19.09
CA ARG A 261 -1.01 -8.63 -19.09
C ARG A 261 -1.58 -8.08 -20.41
N GLU A 262 -1.15 -8.61 -21.55
CA GLU A 262 -1.63 -8.15 -22.87
C GLU A 262 -3.13 -8.38 -23.04
N GLU A 263 -3.64 -9.53 -22.61
CA GLU A 263 -5.09 -9.79 -22.57
C GLU A 263 -5.83 -8.79 -21.70
N PHE A 264 -5.34 -8.56 -20.47
CA PHE A 264 -5.90 -7.57 -19.55
C PHE A 264 -5.91 -6.16 -20.17
N MET A 265 -4.80 -5.74 -20.79
CA MET A 265 -4.65 -4.43 -21.42
C MET A 265 -5.56 -4.28 -22.63
N HIS A 266 -5.74 -5.33 -23.44
CA HIS A 266 -6.68 -5.32 -24.56
C HIS A 266 -8.12 -5.10 -24.07
N ILE A 267 -8.54 -5.83 -23.03
CA ILE A 267 -9.88 -5.65 -22.45
C ILE A 267 -10.03 -4.25 -21.85
N LEU A 268 -9.02 -3.72 -21.16
CA LEU A 268 -9.05 -2.38 -20.59
C LEU A 268 -9.25 -1.32 -21.67
N GLN A 269 -8.53 -1.43 -22.79
CA GLN A 269 -8.68 -0.51 -23.92
C GLN A 269 -10.08 -0.56 -24.53
N GLU A 270 -10.67 -1.75 -24.67
CA GLU A 270 -12.04 -1.90 -25.15
C GLU A 270 -13.06 -1.27 -24.17
N GLN A 271 -12.87 -1.48 -22.86
CA GLN A 271 -13.73 -0.86 -21.83
C GLN A 271 -13.61 0.66 -21.83
N GLU A 272 -12.42 1.23 -22.01
CA GLU A 272 -12.22 2.67 -22.11
C GLU A 272 -12.95 3.30 -23.30
N LYS A 273 -12.97 2.62 -24.46
CA LYS A 273 -13.68 3.09 -25.66
C LYS A 273 -15.20 3.19 -25.47
N MET A 274 -15.76 2.39 -24.57
CA MET A 274 -17.19 2.42 -24.23
C MET A 274 -17.57 3.58 -23.31
N LEU A 275 -16.58 4.28 -22.74
CA LEU A 275 -16.82 5.43 -21.87
C LEU A 275 -16.96 6.72 -22.69
N PRO A 276 -17.77 7.69 -22.22
CA PRO A 276 -17.84 8.99 -22.85
C PRO A 276 -16.45 9.63 -22.92
N VAL A 277 -16.12 10.17 -24.09
CA VAL A 277 -14.84 10.85 -24.35
C VAL A 277 -14.69 12.01 -23.38
N LYS A 278 -13.60 12.03 -22.61
CA LYS A 278 -13.23 13.19 -21.79
C LYS A 278 -12.61 14.26 -22.70
N GLU A 279 -13.09 15.49 -22.62
CA GLU A 279 -12.42 16.65 -23.21
C GLU A 279 -11.09 16.92 -22.49
N ASP A 280 -10.02 16.89 -23.29
CA ASP A 280 -8.65 17.39 -23.14
C ASP A 280 -7.77 17.10 -21.89
N GLN A 281 -6.51 16.77 -22.24
CA GLN A 281 -5.24 16.75 -21.47
C GLN A 281 -4.91 15.57 -20.54
N ILE A 282 -5.84 14.73 -20.11
CA ILE A 282 -5.48 13.57 -19.26
C ILE A 282 -5.31 12.32 -20.13
N PRO A 283 -4.11 11.70 -20.18
CA PRO A 283 -3.93 10.44 -20.90
C PRO A 283 -4.82 9.35 -20.30
N SER A 284 -5.35 8.46 -21.16
CA SER A 284 -6.19 7.34 -20.70
C SER A 284 -5.39 6.42 -19.76
N LEU A 285 -6.09 5.70 -18.87
CA LEU A 285 -5.44 4.82 -17.91
C LEU A 285 -4.66 3.72 -18.66
N SER A 286 -5.24 3.16 -19.73
CA SER A 286 -4.53 2.18 -20.56
C SER A 286 -3.25 2.75 -21.20
N THR A 287 -3.27 4.01 -21.65
CA THR A 287 -2.11 4.70 -22.22
C THR A 287 -1.02 4.88 -21.15
N VAL A 288 -1.40 5.33 -19.96
CA VAL A 288 -0.46 5.52 -18.84
C VAL A 288 0.14 4.18 -18.41
N MET A 289 -0.67 3.13 -18.26
CA MET A 289 -0.21 1.80 -17.87
C MET A 289 0.72 1.17 -18.91
N GLU A 290 0.39 1.28 -20.19
CA GLU A 290 1.24 0.77 -21.28
C GLU A 290 2.56 1.54 -21.37
N GLN A 291 2.52 2.87 -21.22
CA GLN A 291 3.74 3.67 -21.16
C GLN A 291 4.56 3.33 -19.91
N GLY A 292 3.91 3.11 -18.77
CA GLY A 292 4.54 2.68 -17.52
C GLY A 292 5.25 1.32 -17.65
N TRP A 293 4.70 0.40 -18.43
CA TRP A 293 5.33 -0.86 -18.78
C TRP A 293 6.57 -0.65 -19.67
N LYS A 294 6.44 0.08 -20.79
CA LYS A 294 7.53 0.35 -21.74
C LYS A 294 8.71 1.08 -21.10
N THR A 295 8.43 2.04 -20.23
CA THR A 295 9.44 2.85 -19.52
C THR A 295 9.99 2.17 -18.27
N ARG A 296 9.54 0.95 -17.94
CA ARG A 296 9.88 0.22 -16.72
C ARG A 296 9.46 0.92 -15.41
N THR A 297 8.56 1.90 -15.48
CA THR A 297 7.92 2.52 -14.31
C THR A 297 7.25 1.47 -13.43
N PHE A 298 6.56 0.50 -14.05
CA PHE A 298 5.93 -0.61 -13.35
C PHE A 298 6.92 -1.35 -12.42
N TRP A 299 8.07 -1.73 -12.97
CA TRP A 299 9.11 -2.44 -12.23
C TRP A 299 9.74 -1.57 -11.14
N TYR A 300 9.95 -0.27 -11.43
CA TYR A 300 10.48 0.65 -10.44
C TYR A 300 9.51 0.81 -9.25
N SER A 301 8.22 0.99 -9.53
CA SER A 301 7.19 1.04 -8.49
C SER A 301 7.10 -0.26 -7.69
N LEU A 302 7.31 -1.42 -8.32
CA LEU A 302 7.36 -2.70 -7.64
C LEU A 302 8.59 -2.82 -6.72
N CYS A 303 9.76 -2.34 -7.16
CA CYS A 303 10.95 -2.22 -6.30
C CYS A 303 10.66 -1.39 -5.05
N LEU A 304 10.00 -0.24 -5.20
CA LEU A 304 9.64 0.63 -4.07
C LEU A 304 8.72 -0.05 -3.06
N ARG A 305 7.87 -0.96 -3.53
CA ARG A 305 6.88 -1.69 -2.73
C ARG A 305 7.34 -3.07 -2.27
N SER A 306 8.58 -3.45 -2.55
CA SER A 306 9.10 -4.77 -2.17
C SER A 306 10.38 -4.62 -1.35
N PRO A 307 10.29 -4.52 -0.01
CA PRO A 307 11.46 -4.38 0.86
C PRO A 307 12.50 -5.49 0.70
N LEU A 308 12.05 -6.70 0.36
CA LEU A 308 12.91 -7.87 0.17
C LEU A 308 13.29 -8.09 -1.31
N GLY A 309 12.45 -7.67 -2.25
CA GLY A 309 12.65 -7.89 -3.69
C GLY A 309 13.33 -6.76 -4.44
N ILE A 310 13.68 -5.65 -3.76
CA ILE A 310 14.20 -4.43 -4.40
C ILE A 310 15.41 -4.70 -5.32
N HIS A 311 16.35 -5.53 -4.85
CA HIS A 311 17.57 -5.83 -5.60
C HIS A 311 17.28 -6.73 -6.80
N GLN A 312 16.45 -7.77 -6.64
CA GLN A 312 16.09 -8.68 -7.73
C GLN A 312 15.44 -7.91 -8.90
N PHE A 313 14.38 -7.14 -8.62
CA PHE A 313 13.73 -6.35 -9.66
C PHE A 313 14.63 -5.25 -10.24
N PHE A 314 15.52 -4.67 -9.41
CA PHE A 314 16.49 -3.69 -9.87
C PHE A 314 17.45 -4.28 -10.92
N TYR A 315 18.12 -5.38 -10.60
CA TYR A 315 19.12 -5.98 -11.47
C TYR A 315 18.48 -6.56 -12.75
N ASP A 316 17.29 -7.14 -12.65
CA ASP A 316 16.60 -7.76 -13.78
C ASP A 316 16.00 -6.72 -14.75
N HIS A 317 15.41 -5.64 -14.23
CA HIS A 317 14.56 -4.75 -15.03
C HIS A 317 14.99 -3.28 -15.08
N ILE A 318 15.70 -2.79 -14.07
CA ILE A 318 16.05 -1.37 -13.95
C ILE A 318 17.46 -1.13 -14.49
N GLN A 319 18.46 -1.85 -13.98
CA GLN A 319 19.86 -1.69 -14.39
C GLN A 319 20.05 -2.01 -15.88
N THR A 320 19.40 -3.07 -16.37
CA THR A 320 19.51 -3.54 -17.77
C THR A 320 19.04 -2.51 -18.79
N ARG A 321 18.22 -1.52 -18.40
CA ARG A 321 17.83 -0.38 -19.24
C ARG A 321 18.98 0.59 -19.50
N PHE A 322 19.92 0.71 -18.58
CA PHE A 322 21.04 1.66 -18.66
C PHE A 322 22.34 0.98 -19.09
N ALA A 323 22.66 -0.17 -18.50
CA ALA A 323 23.88 -0.89 -18.77
C ALA A 323 23.69 -2.39 -18.51
N LYS A 324 23.56 -3.17 -19.59
CA LYS A 324 23.43 -4.63 -19.51
C LYS A 324 24.80 -5.22 -19.14
N GLY A 325 24.84 -6.11 -18.15
CA GLY A 325 26.07 -6.78 -17.70
C GLY A 325 26.83 -6.11 -16.55
N HIS A 326 26.44 -4.91 -16.09
CA HIS A 326 27.07 -4.30 -14.90
C HIS A 326 26.86 -5.11 -13.60
N VAL A 327 25.92 -6.05 -13.58
CA VAL A 327 25.76 -6.99 -12.45
C VAL A 327 26.94 -7.94 -12.33
N ASP A 328 27.69 -8.13 -13.41
CA ASP A 328 28.91 -8.96 -13.47
C ASP A 328 30.18 -8.12 -13.29
N ASP A 329 30.05 -6.79 -13.19
CA ASP A 329 31.16 -5.86 -12.98
C ASP A 329 31.33 -5.51 -11.49
N GLY A 330 32.42 -5.99 -10.89
CA GLY A 330 32.73 -5.70 -9.48
C GLY A 330 32.94 -4.21 -9.18
N ASP A 331 33.39 -3.41 -10.16
CA ASP A 331 33.62 -1.98 -9.97
C ASP A 331 32.29 -1.23 -9.81
N PHE A 332 31.23 -1.70 -10.47
CA PHE A 332 29.88 -1.16 -10.31
C PHE A 332 29.45 -1.20 -8.84
N PHE A 333 29.60 -2.34 -8.17
CA PHE A 333 29.23 -2.45 -6.75
C PHE A 333 30.16 -1.62 -5.87
N ARG A 334 31.48 -1.73 -6.04
CA ARG A 334 32.48 -1.04 -5.22
C ARG A 334 32.27 0.48 -5.21
N ILE A 335 32.02 1.06 -6.38
CA ILE A 335 31.81 2.50 -6.53
C ILE A 335 30.46 2.90 -5.92
N ASN A 336 29.36 2.29 -6.35
CA ASN A 336 28.02 2.76 -6.00
C ASN A 336 27.68 2.51 -4.53
N MET A 337 28.06 1.37 -3.97
CA MET A 337 27.78 1.07 -2.55
C MET A 337 28.41 2.09 -1.60
N SER A 338 29.53 2.70 -1.99
CA SER A 338 30.27 3.69 -1.19
C SER A 338 29.51 5.02 -1.07
N TYR A 339 28.58 5.30 -1.99
CA TYR A 339 27.76 6.52 -1.98
C TYR A 339 26.40 6.34 -1.29
N TRP A 340 26.08 5.15 -0.77
CA TRP A 340 24.84 4.94 -0.02
C TRP A 340 24.81 5.76 1.28
N ARG A 341 25.93 5.74 2.01
CA ARG A 341 26.17 6.51 3.23
C ARG A 341 27.66 6.62 3.53
N GLU A 342 28.01 7.57 4.39
CA GLU A 342 29.33 7.59 5.02
C GLU A 342 29.57 6.29 5.81
N GLY A 343 30.73 5.66 5.57
CA GLY A 343 31.12 4.42 6.25
C GLY A 343 30.32 3.18 5.82
N ALA A 344 29.82 3.11 4.58
CA ALA A 344 29.01 1.99 4.09
C ALA A 344 29.67 0.60 4.29
N ILE A 345 30.98 0.47 4.05
CA ILE A 345 31.70 -0.80 4.22
C ILE A 345 31.75 -1.24 5.70
N PRO A 346 32.27 -0.43 6.65
CA PRO A 346 32.20 -0.76 8.07
C PRO A 346 30.78 -1.06 8.55
N PHE A 347 29.79 -0.30 8.05
CA PHE A 347 28.38 -0.53 8.38
C PHE A 347 27.92 -1.93 7.95
N LEU A 348 28.20 -2.36 6.71
CA LEU A 348 27.79 -3.69 6.25
C LEU A 348 28.43 -4.81 7.08
N HIS A 349 29.72 -4.67 7.42
CA HIS A 349 30.38 -5.65 8.30
C HIS A 349 29.74 -5.72 9.69
N ALA A 350 29.35 -4.58 10.27
CA ALA A 350 28.59 -4.56 11.52
C ALA A 350 27.22 -5.22 11.35
N LYS A 351 26.56 -4.96 10.22
CA LYS A 351 25.22 -5.48 9.94
C LYS A 351 25.16 -7.00 9.80
N VAL A 352 26.18 -7.60 9.20
CA VAL A 352 26.30 -9.07 9.15
C VAL A 352 26.41 -9.66 10.56
N LYS A 353 27.14 -9.00 11.48
CA LYS A 353 27.22 -9.43 12.88
C LYS A 353 25.89 -9.25 13.63
N ASP A 354 25.13 -8.19 13.33
CA ASP A 354 23.79 -8.00 13.90
C ASP A 354 22.87 -9.17 13.51
N LYS A 355 22.96 -9.64 12.26
CA LYS A 355 22.22 -10.81 11.78
C LYS A 355 22.65 -12.10 12.47
N GLU A 356 23.96 -12.33 12.65
CA GLU A 356 24.46 -13.51 13.40
C GLU A 356 23.91 -13.55 14.83
N LYS A 357 23.89 -12.39 15.50
CA LYS A 357 23.30 -12.26 16.84
C LYS A 357 21.79 -12.52 16.82
N TYR A 358 21.08 -11.96 15.85
CA TYR A 358 19.64 -12.18 15.68
C TYR A 358 19.32 -13.66 15.48
N ASP A 359 20.06 -14.36 14.62
CA ASP A 359 19.86 -15.79 14.37
C ASP A 359 20.11 -16.64 15.63
N ALA A 360 21.10 -16.26 16.46
CA ALA A 360 21.34 -16.92 17.74
C ALA A 360 20.15 -16.75 18.71
N GLN A 361 19.64 -15.51 18.84
CA GLN A 361 18.46 -15.21 19.66
C GLN A 361 17.21 -15.93 19.16
N LEU A 362 17.05 -16.02 17.84
CA LEU A 362 15.93 -16.72 17.22
C LEU A 362 15.99 -18.23 17.53
N ARG A 363 17.18 -18.86 17.42
CA ARG A 363 17.36 -20.27 17.78
C ARG A 363 17.05 -20.53 19.26
N GLU A 364 17.49 -19.64 20.15
CA GLU A 364 17.20 -19.72 21.58
C GLU A 364 15.69 -19.61 21.86
N ALA A 365 15.01 -18.65 21.25
CA ALA A 365 13.59 -18.40 21.48
C ALA A 365 12.67 -19.53 20.98
N PHE A 366 13.10 -20.27 19.96
CA PHE A 366 12.31 -21.35 19.34
C PHE A 366 12.80 -22.76 19.69
N GLU A 367 13.72 -22.90 20.66
CA GLU A 367 14.25 -24.19 21.15
C GLU A 367 14.67 -25.16 20.02
N VAL A 368 15.19 -24.63 18.90
CA VAL A 368 15.60 -25.46 17.77
C VAL A 368 16.95 -26.10 18.11
N GLU A 369 16.92 -27.27 18.76
CA GLU A 369 18.07 -28.16 18.88
C GLU A 369 18.50 -28.62 17.47
N VAL A 370 19.82 -28.58 17.21
CA VAL A 370 20.46 -28.91 15.93
C VAL A 370 20.52 -30.42 15.69
#